data_AF-A0A3D0PIM8-F1
#
_entry.id   AF-A0A3D0PIM8-F1
#
_cell.length_a   1.000
_cell.length_b   1.000
_cell.length_c   1.000
_cell.angle_alpha   90.00
_cell.angle_beta   90.00
_cell.angle_gamma   90.00
#
_symmetry.space_group_name_H-M   'P 1'
#
loop_
_entity.id
_entity.type
_entity.pdbx_description
1 polymer ?
#
loop_
_entity_poly.entity_id
_entity_poly.type
_entity_poly.pdbx_seq_one_letter_code
_entity_poly.pdbx_strand_id
1 'polypeptide(L)'
;MKSAKQKIYCYVDETGQDVGSLFYIVTALVSASEQYQLRAQLLKIEENSRVLRGKWHKTKAERNCAYLEEVLQSGVGKGEVYFVRYEKPVHYFTPMVSLIERALKENIKGYYQTIVYIDGIDKKNAKAVTNALRGCKIHVQAVRGVRDESEPLIRLVDRWAGCIRKAYEHSKVERAIYEMAKKQKYLKMV
;
A
#
# COMPACT_ATOMS: atom_id res chain seq x y z
N MET A 1 1.24 28.33 -20.03
CA MET A 1 1.90 27.01 -20.15
C MET A 1 1.03 25.97 -19.48
N LYS A 2 0.64 24.88 -20.16
CA LYS A 2 -0.03 23.75 -19.48
C LYS A 2 0.99 23.10 -18.54
N SER A 3 0.67 22.95 -17.25
CA SER A 3 1.56 22.25 -16.32
C SER A 3 1.78 20.82 -16.84
N ALA A 4 3.00 20.29 -16.69
CA ALA A 4 3.28 18.91 -17.04
C ALA A 4 2.34 17.98 -16.24
N LYS A 5 1.83 16.94 -16.92
CA LYS A 5 0.90 15.98 -16.32
C LYS A 5 1.66 15.12 -15.30
N GLN A 6 1.30 15.21 -14.02
CA GLN A 6 1.84 14.34 -12.98
C GLN A 6 1.29 12.92 -13.17
N LYS A 7 2.17 11.92 -13.33
CA LYS A 7 1.76 10.52 -13.40
C LYS A 7 2.06 9.84 -12.06
N ILE A 8 1.02 9.30 -11.43
CA ILE A 8 1.08 8.66 -10.11
C ILE A 8 0.69 7.19 -10.26
N TYR A 9 1.42 6.32 -9.59
CA TYR A 9 1.05 4.92 -9.42
C TYR A 9 0.64 4.69 -7.98
N CYS A 10 -0.46 3.96 -7.79
CA CYS A 10 -1.01 3.62 -6.49
C CYS A 10 -1.06 2.10 -6.39
N TYR A 11 -0.49 1.55 -5.33
CA TYR A 11 -0.39 0.12 -5.07
C TYR A 11 -1.15 -0.19 -3.80
N VAL A 12 -2.07 -1.15 -3.84
CA VAL A 12 -3.02 -1.40 -2.76
C VAL A 12 -3.05 -2.88 -2.44
N ASP A 13 -3.09 -3.18 -1.14
CA ASP A 13 -3.37 -4.51 -0.62
C ASP A 13 -4.16 -4.40 0.69
N GLU A 14 -4.80 -5.51 1.07
CA GLU A 14 -5.65 -5.59 2.23
C GLU A 14 -5.38 -6.82 3.11
N THR A 15 -5.77 -6.73 4.38
CA THR A 15 -5.83 -7.90 5.25
C THR A 15 -7.01 -7.82 6.21
N GLY A 16 -7.31 -8.94 6.88
CA GLY A 16 -8.45 -9.06 7.78
C GLY A 16 -9.75 -9.32 7.02
N GLN A 17 -9.72 -10.19 6.00
CA GLN A 17 -10.94 -10.64 5.31
C GLN A 17 -11.78 -11.61 6.18
N ASP A 18 -11.18 -12.20 7.22
CA ASP A 18 -11.79 -13.16 8.15
C ASP A 18 -12.96 -12.57 8.95
N VAL A 19 -14.03 -13.34 9.15
CA VAL A 19 -15.22 -12.89 9.93
C VAL A 19 -14.81 -12.47 11.35
N GLY A 20 -15.37 -11.35 11.84
CA GLY A 20 -15.09 -10.83 13.18
C GLY A 20 -13.77 -10.08 13.35
N SER A 21 -12.92 -10.01 12.32
CA SER A 21 -11.70 -9.19 12.32
C SER A 21 -11.95 -7.77 11.80
N LEU A 22 -11.07 -6.84 12.19
CA LEU A 22 -10.96 -5.53 11.54
C LEU A 22 -10.42 -5.67 10.12
N PHE A 23 -10.90 -4.84 9.22
CA PHE A 23 -10.42 -4.77 7.83
C PHE A 23 -9.37 -3.68 7.70
N TYR A 24 -8.19 -4.03 7.17
CA TYR A 24 -7.06 -3.11 7.00
C TYR A 24 -6.74 -2.97 5.53
N ILE A 25 -6.53 -1.74 5.08
CA ILE A 25 -6.15 -1.45 3.69
C ILE A 25 -4.96 -0.52 3.72
N VAL A 26 -3.94 -0.86 2.94
CA VAL A 26 -2.71 -0.10 2.82
C VAL A 26 -2.53 0.29 1.37
N THR A 27 -2.08 1.52 1.12
CA THR A 27 -1.66 1.98 -0.19
C THR A 27 -0.26 2.60 -0.15
N ALA A 28 0.51 2.39 -1.21
CA ALA A 28 1.73 3.13 -1.51
C ALA A 28 1.53 3.96 -2.77
N LEU A 29 1.87 5.25 -2.72
CA LEU A 29 1.87 6.16 -3.87
C LEU A 29 3.30 6.33 -4.37
N VAL A 30 3.47 6.52 -5.68
CA VAL A 30 4.79 6.82 -6.23
C VAL A 30 4.64 7.58 -7.54
N SER A 31 5.46 8.61 -7.73
CA SER A 31 5.52 9.33 -8.99
C SER A 31 6.17 8.45 -10.08
N ALA A 32 5.85 8.74 -11.35
CA ALA A 32 6.47 7.99 -12.44
C ALA A 32 7.99 8.17 -12.54
N SER A 33 8.53 9.30 -12.08
CA SER A 33 9.98 9.55 -12.02
C SER A 33 10.70 8.72 -10.96
N GLU A 34 10.01 8.38 -9.86
CA GLU A 34 10.63 7.71 -8.70
C GLU A 34 10.39 6.20 -8.68
N GLN A 35 9.38 5.71 -9.41
CA GLN A 35 8.93 4.32 -9.39
C GLN A 35 10.06 3.32 -9.64
N TYR A 36 10.93 3.57 -10.61
CA TYR A 36 12.03 2.65 -10.93
C TYR A 36 13.05 2.57 -9.80
N GLN A 37 13.45 3.72 -9.25
CA GLN A 37 14.39 3.79 -8.14
C GLN A 37 13.82 3.11 -6.89
N LEU A 38 12.55 3.39 -6.56
CA LEU A 38 11.88 2.78 -5.41
C LEU A 38 11.81 1.25 -5.55
N ARG A 39 11.47 0.73 -6.75
CA ARG A 39 11.51 -0.72 -7.01
C ARG A 39 12.89 -1.32 -6.76
N ALA A 40 13.94 -0.69 -7.29
CA ALA A 40 15.31 -1.19 -7.13
C ALA A 40 15.75 -1.21 -5.66
N GLN A 41 15.40 -0.16 -4.90
CA GLN A 41 15.68 -0.09 -3.46
C GLN A 41 14.95 -1.18 -2.69
N LEU A 42 13.65 -1.39 -2.96
CA LEU A 42 12.86 -2.43 -2.31
C LEU A 42 13.42 -3.82 -2.61
N LEU A 43 13.79 -4.12 -3.86
CA LEU A 43 14.41 -5.40 -4.24
C LEU A 43 15.70 -5.67 -3.46
N LYS A 44 16.54 -4.65 -3.27
CA LYS A 44 17.77 -4.79 -2.49
C LYS A 44 17.49 -5.10 -1.01
N ILE A 45 16.48 -4.46 -0.44
CA ILE A 45 16.03 -4.75 0.94
C ILE A 45 15.44 -6.17 1.03
N GLU A 46 14.72 -6.64 0.01
CA GLU A 46 14.21 -8.01 -0.03
C GLU A 46 15.31 -9.07 0.02
N GLU A 47 16.43 -8.81 -0.67
CA GLU A 47 17.62 -9.66 -0.65
C GLU A 47 18.31 -9.62 0.71
N ASN A 48 18.56 -8.43 1.25
CA ASN A 48 19.26 -8.22 2.53
C ASN A 48 18.51 -8.87 3.71
N SER A 49 17.19 -8.67 3.79
CA SER A 49 16.32 -9.25 4.81
C SER A 49 16.04 -10.75 4.60
N ARG A 50 16.45 -11.31 3.46
CA ARG A 50 16.17 -12.70 3.02
C ARG A 50 14.68 -13.04 2.96
N VAL A 51 13.81 -12.02 2.92
CA VAL A 51 12.36 -12.19 2.74
C VAL A 51 12.04 -12.56 1.29
N LEU A 52 12.91 -12.16 0.36
CA LEU A 52 12.77 -12.38 -1.09
C LEU A 52 11.35 -12.01 -1.55
N ARG A 53 10.73 -12.85 -2.38
CA ARG A 53 9.37 -12.65 -2.92
C ARG A 53 8.28 -13.33 -2.09
N GLY A 54 8.57 -13.75 -0.86
CA GLY A 54 7.59 -14.41 0.00
C GLY A 54 6.44 -13.46 0.38
N LYS A 55 5.21 -13.98 0.42
CA LYS A 55 4.07 -13.28 1.02
C LYS A 55 4.23 -13.21 2.54
N TRP A 56 3.64 -12.19 3.19
CA TRP A 56 3.68 -12.02 4.64
C TRP A 56 3.40 -13.32 5.41
N HIS A 57 2.29 -13.99 5.11
CA HIS A 57 1.84 -15.21 5.82
C HIS A 57 2.65 -16.47 5.49
N LYS A 58 3.48 -16.46 4.43
CA LYS A 58 4.35 -17.59 4.04
C LYS A 58 5.78 -17.41 4.52
N THR A 59 6.08 -16.25 5.10
CA THR A 59 7.44 -15.89 5.48
C THR A 59 7.57 -15.86 6.99
N LYS A 60 8.75 -16.22 7.49
CA LYS A 60 9.05 -16.17 8.93
C LYS A 60 8.92 -14.73 9.44
N ALA A 61 8.30 -14.56 10.61
CA ALA A 61 8.02 -13.25 11.20
C ALA A 61 9.30 -12.39 11.35
N GLU A 62 10.42 -13.01 11.71
CA GLU A 62 11.70 -12.32 11.88
C GLU A 62 12.19 -11.68 10.59
N ARG A 63 11.99 -12.33 9.44
CA ARG A 63 12.38 -11.80 8.12
C ARG A 63 11.47 -10.67 7.68
N ASN A 64 10.17 -10.78 7.95
CA ASN A 64 9.22 -9.70 7.69
C ASN A 64 9.54 -8.46 8.52
N CYS A 65 9.89 -8.65 9.80
CA CYS A 65 10.28 -7.57 10.70
C CYS A 65 11.59 -6.93 10.23
N ALA A 66 12.62 -7.72 9.93
CA ALA A 66 13.90 -7.22 9.42
C ALA A 66 13.73 -6.40 8.13
N TYR A 67 12.87 -6.85 7.21
CA TYR A 67 12.54 -6.10 6.00
C TYR A 67 11.96 -4.71 6.34
N LEU A 68 10.94 -4.65 7.21
CA LEU A 68 10.27 -3.39 7.55
C LEU A 68 11.19 -2.46 8.35
N GLU A 69 12.03 -3.01 9.22
CA GLU A 69 13.06 -2.25 9.93
C GLU A 69 14.06 -1.62 8.96
N GLU A 70 14.55 -2.36 7.98
CA GLU A 70 15.48 -1.86 6.97
C GLU A 70 14.81 -0.81 6.06
N VAL A 71 13.54 -1.01 5.67
CA VAL A 71 12.74 0.01 4.96
C VAL A 71 12.67 1.32 5.75
N LEU A 72 12.42 1.24 7.06
CA LEU A 72 12.35 2.41 7.93
C LEU A 72 13.72 3.08 8.10
N GLN A 73 14.77 2.30 8.35
CA GLN A 73 16.14 2.82 8.53
C GLN A 73 16.67 3.51 7.27
N SER A 74 16.39 2.95 6.10
CA SER A 74 16.81 3.50 4.80
C SER A 74 15.91 4.65 4.30
N GLY A 75 14.73 4.84 4.90
CA GLY A 75 13.75 5.85 4.48
C GLY A 75 13.11 5.56 3.12
N VAL A 76 13.22 4.34 2.60
CA VAL A 76 12.70 3.95 1.28
C VAL A 76 11.18 3.97 1.27
N GLY A 77 10.57 4.82 0.44
CA GLY A 77 9.10 5.00 0.39
C GLY A 77 8.52 5.84 1.53
N LYS A 78 9.35 6.62 2.24
CA LYS A 78 8.90 7.48 3.34
C LYS A 78 7.90 8.53 2.85
N GLY A 79 6.75 8.61 3.54
CA GLY A 79 5.70 9.60 3.27
C GLY A 79 4.73 9.20 2.16
N GLU A 80 4.97 8.06 1.54
CA GLU A 80 4.20 7.53 0.41
C GLU A 80 3.19 6.45 0.81
N VAL A 81 3.24 5.97 2.06
CA VAL A 81 2.41 4.87 2.53
C VAL A 81 1.28 5.36 3.44
N TYR A 82 0.05 5.02 3.06
CA TYR A 82 -1.18 5.41 3.72
C TYR A 82 -1.97 4.17 4.10
N PHE A 83 -2.75 4.23 5.17
CA PHE A 83 -3.60 3.12 5.56
C PHE A 83 -4.87 3.57 6.27
N VAL A 84 -5.87 2.70 6.26
CA VAL A 84 -7.13 2.83 6.97
C VAL A 84 -7.47 1.51 7.64
N ARG A 85 -8.32 1.59 8.67
CA ARG A 85 -8.91 0.42 9.34
C ARG A 85 -10.41 0.61 9.46
N TYR A 86 -11.17 -0.47 9.32
CA TYR A 86 -12.63 -0.45 9.43
C TYR A 86 -13.15 -1.62 10.26
N GLU A 87 -14.21 -1.35 11.02
CA GLU A 87 -15.05 -2.38 11.63
C GLU A 87 -16.01 -2.96 10.59
N LYS A 88 -16.27 -4.25 10.67
CA LYS A 88 -17.21 -4.95 9.79
C LYS A 88 -18.64 -4.78 10.29
N PRO A 89 -19.66 -4.79 9.40
CA PRO A 89 -19.58 -5.09 7.97
C PRO A 89 -19.12 -3.89 7.12
N VAL A 90 -18.30 -4.16 6.11
CA VAL A 90 -17.90 -3.18 5.10
C VAL A 90 -18.29 -3.66 3.70
N HIS A 91 -18.85 -2.75 2.90
CA HIS A 91 -18.91 -2.97 1.46
C HIS A 91 -17.49 -2.93 0.92
N TYR A 92 -17.00 -4.08 0.43
CA TYR A 92 -15.59 -4.37 0.17
C TYR A 92 -14.79 -3.24 -0.54
N PHE A 93 -15.41 -2.52 -1.50
CA PHE A 93 -14.71 -1.45 -2.23
C PHE A 93 -14.76 -0.06 -1.59
N THR A 94 -15.78 0.25 -0.76
CA THR A 94 -15.99 1.63 -0.28
C THR A 94 -14.81 2.13 0.56
N PRO A 95 -14.33 1.36 1.56
CA PRO A 95 -13.08 1.67 2.28
C PRO A 95 -11.86 1.90 1.37
N MET A 96 -11.69 1.05 0.36
CA MET A 96 -10.55 1.09 -0.55
C MET A 96 -10.58 2.33 -1.43
N VAL A 97 -11.74 2.64 -2.02
CA VAL A 97 -11.95 3.86 -2.82
C VAL A 97 -11.70 5.10 -1.97
N SER A 98 -12.21 5.13 -0.73
CA SER A 98 -11.97 6.25 0.20
C SER A 98 -10.49 6.42 0.54
N LEU A 99 -9.76 5.33 0.80
CA LEU A 99 -8.31 5.39 1.07
C LEU A 99 -7.56 5.98 -0.13
N ILE A 100 -7.78 5.43 -1.32
CA ILE A 100 -7.13 5.86 -2.55
C ILE A 100 -7.43 7.34 -2.83
N GLU A 101 -8.69 7.75 -2.67
CA GLU A 101 -9.12 9.13 -2.86
C GLU A 101 -8.38 10.09 -1.92
N ARG A 102 -8.35 9.80 -0.61
CA ARG A 102 -7.70 10.66 0.40
C ARG A 102 -6.19 10.73 0.17
N ALA A 103 -5.56 9.58 -0.03
CA ALA A 103 -4.12 9.50 -0.26
C ALA A 103 -3.70 10.24 -1.54
N LEU A 104 -4.48 10.14 -2.63
CA LEU A 104 -4.22 10.90 -3.85
C LEU A 104 -4.37 12.42 -3.63
N LYS A 105 -5.45 12.86 -2.98
CA LYS A 105 -5.71 14.29 -2.73
C LYS A 105 -4.59 14.98 -1.96
N GLU A 106 -3.90 14.26 -1.07
CA GLU A 106 -2.73 14.80 -0.35
C GLU A 106 -1.47 14.96 -1.23
N ASN A 107 -1.36 14.22 -2.34
CA ASN A 107 -0.14 14.15 -3.15
C ASN A 107 -0.25 14.78 -4.55
N ILE A 108 -1.45 15.18 -4.96
CA ILE A 108 -1.69 15.81 -6.25
C ILE A 108 -1.36 17.31 -6.17
N LYS A 109 -0.51 17.79 -7.09
CA LYS A 109 -0.12 19.21 -7.20
C LYS A 109 -0.51 19.80 -8.57
N GLY A 110 -1.71 19.51 -9.04
CA GLY A 110 -2.25 20.04 -10.30
C GLY A 110 -2.83 18.97 -11.22
N TYR A 111 -2.58 19.08 -12.53
CA TYR A 111 -3.08 18.12 -13.51
C TYR A 111 -2.34 16.78 -13.39
N TYR A 112 -3.10 15.69 -13.22
CA TYR A 112 -2.53 14.38 -12.95
C TYR A 112 -3.24 13.24 -13.69
N GLN A 113 -2.63 12.06 -13.65
CA GLN A 113 -3.24 10.78 -14.02
C GLN A 113 -2.73 9.68 -13.12
N THR A 114 -3.64 8.81 -12.69
CA THR A 114 -3.31 7.70 -11.80
C THR A 114 -3.56 6.35 -12.47
N ILE A 115 -2.66 5.40 -12.24
CA ILE A 115 -2.91 3.96 -12.44
C ILE A 115 -2.90 3.30 -11.07
N VAL A 116 -3.94 2.54 -10.76
CA VAL A 116 -4.08 1.80 -9.50
C VAL A 116 -3.82 0.33 -9.75
N TYR A 117 -2.99 -0.27 -8.91
CA TYR A 117 -2.70 -1.69 -8.86
C TYR A 117 -3.20 -2.25 -7.53
N ILE A 118 -4.00 -3.31 -7.57
CA ILE A 118 -4.59 -3.94 -6.39
C ILE A 118 -4.21 -5.43 -6.44
N ASP A 119 -3.71 -6.00 -5.34
CA ASP A 119 -3.42 -7.43 -5.29
C ASP A 119 -4.72 -8.24 -5.46
N GLY A 120 -4.64 -9.33 -6.22
CA GLY A 120 -5.73 -10.31 -6.33
C GLY A 120 -7.05 -9.84 -6.97
N ILE A 121 -7.21 -8.57 -7.38
CA ILE A 121 -8.49 -8.08 -7.92
C ILE A 121 -8.80 -8.68 -9.30
N ASP A 122 -10.03 -9.16 -9.49
CA ASP A 122 -10.52 -9.61 -10.79
C ASP A 122 -10.93 -8.43 -11.71
N LYS A 123 -11.16 -8.73 -13.00
CA LYS A 123 -11.51 -7.71 -14.01
C LYS A 123 -12.84 -7.00 -13.72
N LYS A 124 -13.84 -7.70 -13.18
CA LYS A 124 -15.17 -7.15 -12.89
C LYS A 124 -15.06 -6.15 -11.74
N ASN A 125 -14.36 -6.53 -10.68
CA ASN A 125 -14.10 -5.72 -9.51
C ASN A 125 -13.20 -4.52 -9.86
N ALA A 126 -12.16 -4.71 -10.67
CA ALA A 126 -11.32 -3.62 -11.15
C ALA A 126 -12.13 -2.56 -11.94
N LYS A 127 -13.09 -2.99 -12.76
CA LYS A 127 -14.02 -2.08 -13.46
C LYS A 127 -14.91 -1.32 -12.48
N ALA A 128 -15.45 -1.99 -11.46
CA ALA A 128 -16.27 -1.36 -10.43
C ALA A 128 -15.48 -0.29 -9.65
N VAL A 129 -14.27 -0.61 -9.20
CA VAL A 129 -13.38 0.34 -8.51
C VAL A 129 -13.00 1.51 -9.43
N THR A 130 -12.72 1.25 -10.71
CA THR A 130 -12.44 2.31 -11.69
C THR A 130 -13.61 3.30 -11.78
N ASN A 131 -14.83 2.78 -11.89
CA ASN A 131 -16.02 3.63 -11.98
C ASN A 131 -16.27 4.42 -10.69
N ALA A 132 -16.09 3.78 -9.53
CA ALA A 132 -16.24 4.44 -8.23
C ALA A 132 -15.23 5.60 -8.07
N LEU A 133 -13.95 5.37 -8.37
CA LEU A 133 -12.92 6.41 -8.33
C LEU A 133 -13.24 7.57 -9.28
N ARG A 134 -13.72 7.29 -10.49
CA ARG A 134 -14.16 8.34 -11.44
C ARG A 134 -15.36 9.12 -10.90
N GLY A 135 -16.30 8.45 -10.23
CA GLY A 135 -17.42 9.08 -9.52
C GLY A 135 -16.94 10.05 -8.43
N CYS A 136 -15.84 9.73 -7.74
CA CYS A 136 -15.15 10.60 -6.79
C CYS A 136 -14.30 11.71 -7.44
N LYS A 137 -14.46 11.96 -8.74
CA LYS A 137 -13.69 12.96 -9.52
C LYS A 137 -12.18 12.69 -9.54
N ILE A 138 -11.75 11.43 -9.38
CA ILE A 138 -10.34 11.03 -9.53
C ILE A 138 -10.02 10.73 -10.99
N HIS A 139 -8.93 11.31 -11.51
CA HIS A 139 -8.44 11.07 -12.87
C HIS A 139 -7.69 9.73 -12.99
N VAL A 140 -8.42 8.63 -12.82
CA VAL A 140 -7.89 7.27 -12.96
C VAL A 140 -7.92 6.79 -14.41
N GLN A 141 -6.75 6.40 -14.91
CA GLN A 141 -6.60 5.78 -16.23
C GLN A 141 -7.15 4.36 -16.21
N ALA A 142 -6.70 3.56 -15.25
CA ALA A 142 -7.10 2.17 -15.08
C ALA A 142 -6.84 1.70 -13.64
N VAL A 143 -7.67 0.77 -13.19
CA VAL A 143 -7.38 -0.13 -12.07
C VAL A 143 -7.00 -1.48 -12.66
N ARG A 144 -5.92 -2.08 -12.16
CA ARG A 144 -5.37 -3.35 -12.65
C ARG A 144 -5.10 -4.29 -11.49
N GLY A 145 -5.43 -5.57 -11.71
CA GLY A 145 -4.88 -6.63 -10.87
C GLY A 145 -3.42 -6.85 -11.20
N VAL A 146 -2.60 -7.02 -10.16
CA VAL A 146 -1.21 -7.47 -10.27
C VAL A 146 -1.08 -8.69 -9.38
N ARG A 147 -0.26 -9.66 -9.80
CA ARG A 147 0.12 -10.75 -8.89
C ARG A 147 1.28 -10.26 -8.03
N ASP A 148 1.08 -10.25 -6.73
CA ASP A 148 2.06 -9.90 -5.68
C ASP A 148 3.51 -10.38 -5.93
N GLU A 149 3.69 -11.58 -6.48
CA GLU A 149 5.01 -12.18 -6.71
C GLU A 149 5.93 -11.38 -7.66
N SER A 150 5.39 -10.54 -8.54
CA SER A 150 6.18 -9.82 -9.55
C SER A 150 6.42 -8.33 -9.25
N GLU A 151 5.75 -7.74 -8.26
CA GLU A 151 5.81 -6.30 -8.00
C GLU A 151 6.23 -5.98 -6.56
N PRO A 152 7.44 -5.44 -6.33
CA PRO A 152 7.93 -5.15 -4.97
C PRO A 152 7.09 -4.09 -4.23
N LEU A 153 6.40 -3.18 -4.93
CA LEU A 153 5.49 -2.24 -4.25
C LEU A 153 4.21 -2.90 -3.72
N ILE A 154 3.72 -3.96 -4.37
CA ILE A 154 2.61 -4.76 -3.81
C ILE A 154 3.10 -5.51 -2.56
N ARG A 155 4.28 -6.13 -2.64
CA ARG A 155 4.92 -6.79 -1.49
C ARG A 155 5.19 -5.86 -0.31
N LEU A 156 5.52 -4.59 -0.58
CA LEU A 156 5.65 -3.57 0.45
C LEU A 156 4.32 -3.32 1.17
N VAL A 157 3.22 -3.13 0.44
CA VAL A 157 1.91 -2.89 1.06
C VAL A 157 1.34 -4.13 1.74
N ASP A 158 1.57 -5.36 1.23
CA ASP A 158 1.25 -6.64 1.91
C ASP A 158 1.92 -6.71 3.28
N ARG A 159 3.21 -6.39 3.34
CA ARG A 159 3.97 -6.44 4.61
C ARG A 159 3.50 -5.38 5.60
N TRP A 160 3.19 -4.18 5.13
CA TRP A 160 2.61 -3.17 6.00
C TRP A 160 1.22 -3.56 6.49
N ALA A 161 0.37 -4.13 5.62
CA ALA A 161 -0.96 -4.61 5.99
C ALA A 161 -0.86 -5.68 7.10
N GLY A 162 0.01 -6.68 6.90
CA GLY A 162 0.27 -7.73 7.88
C GLY A 162 0.84 -7.20 9.21
N CYS A 163 1.83 -6.30 9.16
CA CYS A 163 2.43 -5.69 10.33
C CYS A 163 1.43 -4.84 11.12
N ILE A 164 0.65 -3.99 10.45
CA ILE A 164 -0.39 -3.18 11.08
C ILE A 164 -1.41 -4.08 11.77
N ARG A 165 -1.92 -5.12 11.09
CA ARG A 165 -2.85 -6.08 11.68
C ARG A 165 -2.26 -6.70 12.95
N LYS A 166 -1.02 -7.20 12.90
CA LYS A 166 -0.36 -7.82 14.06
C LYS A 166 -0.09 -6.86 15.21
N ALA A 167 0.20 -5.60 14.91
CA ALA A 167 0.35 -4.54 15.91
C ALA A 167 -0.96 -4.24 16.66
N TYR A 168 -2.11 -4.42 16.01
CA TYR A 168 -3.43 -4.32 16.65
C TYR A 168 -3.85 -5.61 17.35
N GLU A 169 -3.40 -6.79 16.88
CA GLU A 169 -3.57 -8.09 17.53
C GLU A 169 -2.60 -8.33 18.71
N HIS A 170 -2.01 -7.27 19.28
CA HIS A 170 -1.13 -7.30 20.46
C HIS A 170 0.26 -7.95 20.30
N SER A 171 0.78 -8.11 19.08
CA SER A 171 2.18 -8.52 18.93
C SER A 171 3.15 -7.39 19.29
N LYS A 172 4.08 -7.65 20.21
CA LYS A 172 5.02 -6.63 20.73
C LYS A 172 6.00 -6.13 19.65
N VAL A 173 6.49 -7.03 18.78
CA VAL A 173 7.52 -6.71 17.78
C VAL A 173 6.94 -5.81 16.68
N GLU A 174 5.85 -6.26 16.03
CA GLU A 174 5.17 -5.47 15.00
C GLU A 174 4.61 -4.18 15.56
N ARG A 175 4.19 -4.15 16.84
CA ARG A 175 3.79 -2.90 17.49
C ARG A 175 4.93 -1.90 17.57
N ALA A 176 6.14 -2.33 17.92
CA ALA A 176 7.30 -1.45 17.97
C ALA A 176 7.64 -0.88 16.58
N ILE A 177 7.62 -1.72 15.54
CA ILE A 177 7.84 -1.30 14.14
C ILE A 177 6.76 -0.30 13.70
N TYR A 178 5.49 -0.58 13.98
CA TYR A 178 4.37 0.31 13.67
C TYR A 178 4.49 1.69 14.34
N GLU A 179 4.82 1.73 15.64
CA GLU A 179 4.99 3.01 16.35
C GLU A 179 6.23 3.77 15.85
N MET A 180 7.31 3.06 15.50
CA MET A 180 8.49 3.66 14.86
C MET A 180 8.11 4.29 13.51
N ALA A 181 7.35 3.58 12.67
CA ALA A 181 6.88 4.07 11.39
C ALA A 181 6.03 5.33 11.52
N LYS A 182 5.14 5.37 12.51
CA LYS A 182 4.34 6.58 12.83
C LYS A 182 5.21 7.74 13.30
N LYS A 183 6.14 7.50 14.22
CA LYS A 183 7.06 8.53 14.74
C LYS A 183 7.89 9.14 13.62
N GLN A 184 8.32 8.33 12.65
CA GLN A 184 9.08 8.78 11.49
C GLN A 184 8.21 9.38 10.38
N LYS A 185 6.89 9.44 10.55
CA LYS A 185 5.91 9.86 9.52
C LYS A 185 6.02 9.04 8.23
N TYR A 186 6.39 7.77 8.35
CA TYR A 186 6.46 6.83 7.24
C TYR A 186 5.06 6.36 6.85
N LEU A 187 4.28 5.92 7.84
CA LEU A 187 2.87 5.53 7.70
C LEU A 187 1.96 6.68 8.09
N LYS A 188 0.97 6.98 7.25
CA LYS A 188 -0.08 7.95 7.53
C LYS A 188 -1.44 7.26 7.59
N MET A 189 -2.16 7.46 8.69
CA MET A 189 -3.57 7.08 8.77
C MET A 189 -4.40 8.23 8.18
N VAL A 190 -5.31 7.93 7.26
CA VAL A 190 -6.16 8.93 6.57
C VAL A 190 -7.64 8.61 6.66
#